data_AF-A0A354X1R4-F1
#
_entry.id   AF-A0A354X1R4-F1
#
_cell.length_a   1.000
_cell.length_b   1.000
_cell.length_c   1.000
_cell.angle_alpha   90.00
_cell.angle_beta   90.00
_cell.angle_gamma   90.00
#
_symmetry.space_group_name_H-M   'P 1'
#
loop_
_entity.id
_entity.type
_entity.pdbx_description
1 polymer ?
#
loop_
_entity_poly.entity_id
_entity_poly.type
_entity_poly.pdbx_seq_one_letter_code
_entity_poly.pdbx_strand_id
1 'polypeptide(L)' 'MFLDEPFTHISPVQILKIKAIIGEERSRKGFLITDHLYKHVADLSDTIYILKNGKNHLVSTLYDMKESGYIG' A
#
# COMPACT_ATOMS: atom_id res chain seq x y z
N MET A 1 -8.72 8.56 6.11
CA MET A 1 -9.32 7.26 6.51
C MET A 1 -8.19 6.28 6.76
N PHE A 2 -8.28 5.48 7.82
CA PHE A 2 -7.29 4.45 8.14
C PHE A 2 -7.85 3.09 7.71
N LEU A 3 -7.09 2.33 6.92
CA LEU A 3 -7.43 0.98 6.47
C LEU A 3 -6.32 0.03 6.91
N ASP A 4 -6.65 -0.89 7.81
CA ASP A 4 -5.71 -1.89 8.34
C ASP A 4 -5.95 -3.24 7.66
N GLU A 5 -4.93 -3.69 6.93
CA GLU A 5 -4.90 -4.91 6.11
C GLU A 5 -6.11 -5.13 5.19
N PRO A 6 -6.51 -4.15 4.35
CA PRO A 6 -7.72 -4.25 3.53
C PRO A 6 -7.65 -5.31 2.43
N PHE A 7 -6.47 -5.88 2.12
CA PHE A 7 -6.30 -6.87 1.06
C PHE A 7 -6.08 -8.30 1.57
N THR A 8 -5.87 -8.46 2.89
CA THR A 8 -5.63 -9.76 3.52
C THR A 8 -6.89 -10.64 3.51
N HIS A 9 -6.74 -11.92 3.16
CA HIS A 9 -7.81 -12.96 3.14
C HIS A 9 -9.04 -12.69 2.25
N ILE A 10 -8.94 -11.79 1.26
CA ILE A 10 -10.04 -11.51 0.32
C ILE A 10 -9.72 -11.93 -1.11
N SER A 11 -10.75 -12.15 -1.91
CA SER A 11 -10.61 -12.62 -3.29
C SER A 11 -10.05 -11.53 -4.23
N PRO A 12 -9.41 -11.91 -5.36
CA PRO A 12 -8.91 -10.95 -6.34
C PRO A 12 -9.98 -9.95 -6.84
N VAL A 13 -11.23 -10.40 -7.03
CA VAL A 13 -12.34 -9.54 -7.46
C VAL A 13 -12.68 -8.50 -6.39
N GLN A 14 -12.58 -8.85 -5.10
CA GLN A 14 -12.81 -7.89 -4.01
C GLN A 14 -11.68 -6.86 -3.93
N ILE A 15 -10.43 -7.28 -4.11
CA ILE A 15 -9.27 -6.36 -4.17
C ILE A 15 -9.49 -5.31 -5.27
N LEU A 16 -9.90 -5.73 -6.48
CA LEU A 16 -10.19 -4.80 -7.58
C LEU A 16 -11.29 -3.80 -7.23
N LYS A 17 -12.36 -4.23 -6.55
CA LYS A 17 -13.44 -3.33 -6.10
C LYS A 17 -12.94 -2.32 -5.07
N ILE A 18 -12.16 -2.75 -4.09
CA ILE A 18 -11.59 -1.86 -3.07
C ILE A 18 -10.69 -0.82 -3.73
N LYS A 19 -9.84 -1.25 -4.67
CA LYS A 19 -8.98 -0.34 -5.44
C LYS A 19 -9.78 0.71 -6.20
N ALA A 20 -10.85 0.31 -6.89
CA ALA A 20 -11.72 1.23 -7.60
C ALA A 20 -12.34 2.29 -6.67
N ILE A 21 -12.89 1.86 -5.53
CA ILE A 21 -13.50 2.75 -4.54
C ILE A 21 -12.47 3.73 -3.98
N ILE A 22 -11.27 3.26 -3.61
CA ILE A 22 -10.20 4.14 -3.11
C ILE A 22 -9.78 5.14 -4.21
N GLY A 23 -9.69 4.68 -5.47
CA GLY A 23 -9.35 5.51 -6.62
C GLY A 23 -10.35 6.62 -6.91
N GLU A 24 -11.65 6.37 -6.75
CA GLU A 24 -12.69 7.38 -6.90
C GLU A 24 -12.66 8.41 -5.76
N GLU A 25 -12.40 7.93 -4.54
CA GLU A 25 -12.51 8.72 -3.32
C GLU A 25 -11.24 9.50 -2.96
N ARG A 26 -10.06 9.11 -3.47
CA ARG A 26 -8.77 9.75 -3.15
C ARG A 26 -8.68 11.23 -3.54
N SER A 27 -9.52 11.68 -4.48
CA SER A 27 -9.61 13.10 -4.84
C SER A 27 -10.31 13.95 -3.76
N ARG A 28 -11.09 13.31 -2.87
CA ARG A 28 -11.92 13.97 -1.85
C ARG A 28 -11.32 13.85 -0.45
N LYS A 29 -10.55 12.79 -0.17
CA LYS A 29 -9.98 12.52 1.16
C LYS A 29 -8.69 11.70 1.06
N GLY A 30 -7.82 11.86 2.06
CA GLY A 30 -6.62 11.05 2.21
C GLY A 30 -6.89 9.67 2.81
N PHE A 31 -6.07 8.69 2.40
CA PHE A 31 -6.08 7.33 2.91
C PHE A 31 -4.70 6.99 3.50
N LEU A 32 -4.69 6.36 4.66
CA LEU A 32 -3.52 5.68 5.19
C LEU A 32 -3.84 4.19 5.21
N ILE A 33 -3.05 3.42 4.48
CA ILE A 33 -3.25 1.99 4.26
C ILE A 33 -2.03 1.24 4.79
N THR A 34 -2.26 0.27 5.67
CA THR A 34 -1.26 -0.67 6.15
C THR A 34 -1.61 -2.05 5.62
N ASP A 35 -0.68 -2.72 4.94
CA ASP A 35 -0.90 -4.09 4.45
C ASP A 35 0.45 -4.76 4.15
N HIS A 36 0.51 -6.08 4.28
CA HIS A 36 1.68 -6.88 3.91
C HIS A 36 1.76 -7.13 2.39
N LEU A 37 0.65 -7.02 1.67
CA LEU A 37 0.56 -7.19 0.22
C LEU A 37 1.01 -5.91 -0.50
N TYR A 38 2.32 -5.63 -0.43
CA TYR A 38 2.92 -4.38 -0.90
C TYR A 38 2.56 -4.00 -2.34
N LYS A 39 2.35 -4.99 -3.24
CA LYS A 39 1.98 -4.73 -4.64
C LYS A 39 0.64 -4.01 -4.75
N HIS A 40 -0.33 -4.34 -3.91
CA HIS A 40 -1.65 -3.71 -3.93
C HIS A 40 -1.60 -2.31 -3.32
N VAL A 41 -0.84 -2.15 -2.23
CA VAL A 41 -0.61 -0.85 -1.60
C VAL A 41 0.12 0.10 -2.56
N ALA A 42 1.21 -0.37 -3.17
CA ALA A 42 2.03 0.45 -4.06
C ALA A 42 1.27 0.97 -5.27
N ASP A 43 0.38 0.16 -5.86
CA ASP A 43 -0.43 0.57 -7.01
C ASP A 43 -1.44 1.69 -6.70
N LEU A 44 -1.86 1.83 -5.44
CA LEU A 44 -2.83 2.85 -5.03
C LEU A 44 -2.19 4.10 -4.42
N SER A 45 -0.95 3.99 -3.97
CA SER A 45 -0.32 4.95 -3.08
C SER A 45 0.41 6.04 -3.85
N ASP A 46 0.18 7.29 -3.44
CA ASP A 46 0.99 8.43 -3.90
C ASP A 46 2.36 8.45 -3.21
N THR A 47 2.40 7.96 -1.96
CA THR A 47 3.59 7.90 -1.12
C THR A 47 3.61 6.58 -0.38
N ILE A 48 4.76 5.89 -0.38
CA ILE A 48 4.93 4.58 0.25
C ILE A 48 5.99 4.68 1.34
N TYR A 49 5.72 4.08 2.50
CA TYR A 49 6.68 3.92 3.59
C TYR A 49 6.88 2.44 3.89
N ILE A 50 8.13 2.03 4.09
CA ILE A 50 8.47 0.73 4.67
C ILE A 50 8.80 0.94 6.14
N LEU A 51 8.16 0.16 7.00
CA LEU A 51 8.57 0.02 8.39
C LEU A 51 9.63 -1.08 8.49
N LYS A 52 10.89 -0.69 8.75
CA LYS A 52 12.00 -1.63 8.96
C LYS A 52 12.75 -1.25 10.23
N ASN A 53 13.02 -2.24 11.09
CA ASN A 53 13.74 -2.04 12.36
C ASN A 53 13.16 -0.90 13.23
N GLY A 54 11.83 -0.78 13.27
CA GLY A 54 11.14 0.27 14.03
C GLY A 54 11.26 1.68 13.45
N LYS A 55 11.77 1.84 12.23
CA LYS A 55 11.90 3.13 11.53
C LYS A 55 11.14 3.11 10.21
N ASN A 56 10.51 4.24 9.90
CA ASN A 56 9.85 4.46 8.62
C ASN A 56 10.86 4.96 7.60
N HIS A 57 10.94 4.26 6.47
CA HIS A 57 11.76 4.62 5.32
C HIS A 57 10.84 5.01 4.17
N LEU A 58 10.97 6.23 3.68
CA LEU A 58 10.27 6.66 2.47
C LEU A 58 10.82 5.88 1.29
N VAL A 59 9.92 5.32 0.49
CA VAL A 59 10.24 4.56 -0.72
C VAL A 59 9.72 5.33 -1.91
N SER A 60 10.59 5.68 -2.85
CA SER A 60 10.22 6.38 -4.07
C SER A 60 10.05 5.40 -5.24
N THR A 61 10.69 4.23 -5.18
CA THR A 61 10.67 3.23 -6.25
C THR A 61 10.68 1.80 -5.71
N LEU A 62 10.22 0.85 -6.54
CA LEU A 62 10.38 -0.59 -6.25
C LEU A 62 11.87 -0.99 -6.09
N TYR A 63 12.79 -0.24 -6.69
CA TYR A 63 14.22 -0.42 -6.52
C TYR A 63 14.65 -0.11 -5.07
N ASP A 64 14.12 0.97 -4.48
CA ASP A 64 14.38 1.29 -3.07
C ASP A 64 13.85 0.20 -2.13
N MET A 65 12.74 -0.47 -2.50
CA MET A 65 12.24 -1.63 -1.76
C MET A 65 13.21 -2.82 -1.83
N LYS A 66 13.81 -3.08 -3.01
CA LYS A 66 14.86 -4.12 -3.19
C LYS A 66 16.12 -3.80 -2.41
N GLU A 67 16.63 -2.58 -2.52
CA GLU A 67 17.83 -2.12 -1.79
C GLU A 67 17.62 -2.17 -0.28
N SER A 68 16.40 -1.90 0.19
CA SER A 68 16.05 -2.06 1.60
C SER A 68 15.98 -3.53 2.05
N GLY A 69 16.11 -4.51 1.15
CA GLY A 69 16.00 -5.94 1.44
C GLY A 69 14.59 -6.38 1.85
N TYR A 70 13.57 -5.57 1.56
CA TYR A 70 12.17 -5.86 1.86
C TYR A 70 11.55 -6.81 0.84
N ILE A 71 12.04 -6.76 -0.40
CA ILE A 71 11.69 -7.70 -1.47
C ILE A 71 12.98 -8.31 -2.02
N GLY A 72 12.94 -9.63 -2.27
CA GLY A 72 14.01 -10.39 -2.92
C GLY A 72 13.89 -10.35 -4.44
#